data_AF-A0A2P4QBT7-F1
#
_entry.id   AF-A0A2P4QBT7-F1
#
_cell.length_a   1.000
_cell.length_b   1.000
_cell.length_c   1.000
_cell.angle_alpha   90.00
_cell.angle_beta   90.00
_cell.angle_gamma   90.00
#
_symmetry.space_group_name_H-M   'P 1'
#
loop_
_entity.id
_entity.type
_entity.pdbx_description
1 polymer ?
#
loop_
_entity_poly.entity_id
_entity_poly.type
_entity_poly.pdbx_seq_one_letter_code
_entity_poly.pdbx_strand_id
1 'polypeptide(L)'
;MLKCNTLIPINFSKEINDYFLNYYTINQWEEICSSLSIPPCMTYIRILSQNENDRDNISIILQEIINEQCKSKEWDDIKIIKHEILPDVLYIPIYGPFNDIIPCNKEIIVDKSTGTSILRGADIFAVMIFK
;
A
#
# COMPACT_ATOMS: atom_id res chain seq x y z
N MET A 1 12.00 12.69 1.01
CA MET A 1 11.45 11.65 0.10
C MET A 1 12.62 10.98 -0.58
N LEU A 2 12.93 9.73 -0.23
CA LEU A 2 13.93 8.94 -0.94
C LEU A 2 13.38 8.64 -2.34
N LYS A 3 14.06 9.13 -3.38
CA LYS A 3 13.75 8.75 -4.77
C LYS A 3 14.08 7.26 -4.91
N CYS A 4 13.04 6.43 -4.95
CA CYS A 4 13.19 5.02 -5.26
C CYS A 4 13.44 4.91 -6.77
N ASN A 5 14.70 4.76 -7.15
CA ASN A 5 15.16 4.77 -8.55
C ASN A 5 14.76 3.51 -9.36
N THR A 6 13.86 2.67 -8.86
CA THR A 6 13.51 1.36 -9.43
C THR A 6 12.05 1.24 -9.87
N LEU A 7 11.20 2.23 -9.60
CA LEU A 7 9.77 2.15 -9.94
C LEU A 7 9.52 2.81 -11.29
N ILE A 8 9.08 1.99 -12.25
CA ILE A 8 8.69 2.43 -13.59
C ILE A 8 7.42 3.29 -13.45
N PRO A 9 7.41 4.55 -13.92
CA PRO A 9 6.21 5.39 -13.89
C PRO A 9 5.05 4.72 -14.63
N ILE A 10 3.82 4.99 -14.19
CA ILE A 10 2.65 4.51 -14.94
C ILE A 10 2.64 5.19 -16.31
N ASN A 11 2.59 4.38 -17.37
CA ASN A 11 2.40 4.88 -18.72
C ASN A 11 0.92 4.74 -19.13
N PHE A 12 0.28 5.88 -19.36
CA PHE A 12 -1.09 5.93 -19.87
C PHE A 12 -1.10 5.99 -21.40
N SER A 13 -2.29 5.84 -22.00
CA SER A 13 -2.44 6.03 -23.45
C SER A 13 -2.12 7.48 -23.82
N LYS A 14 -1.74 7.70 -25.09
CA LYS A 14 -1.46 9.04 -25.61
C LYS A 14 -2.63 10.00 -25.36
N GLU A 15 -3.86 9.55 -25.58
CA GLU A 15 -5.07 10.34 -25.36
C GLU A 15 -5.19 10.84 -23.91
N ILE A 16 -4.92 9.98 -22.93
CA ILE A 16 -4.97 10.35 -21.50
C ILE A 16 -3.84 11.33 -21.17
N ASN A 17 -2.63 11.09 -21.68
CA ASN A 17 -1.50 11.99 -21.47
C ASN A 17 -1.80 13.38 -22.06
N ASP A 18 -2.27 13.44 -23.31
CA ASP A 18 -2.63 14.69 -23.98
C ASP A 18 -3.75 15.42 -23.23
N TYR A 19 -4.72 14.70 -22.69
CA TYR A 19 -5.80 15.28 -21.88
C TYR A 19 -5.26 15.96 -20.61
N PHE A 20 -4.44 15.25 -19.82
CA PHE A 20 -3.94 15.78 -18.54
C PHE A 20 -2.88 16.86 -18.71
N LEU A 21 -2.12 16.86 -19.80
CA LEU A 21 -1.17 17.93 -20.13
C LEU A 21 -1.83 19.27 -20.47
N ASN A 22 -3.15 19.31 -20.65
CA ASN A 22 -3.90 20.58 -20.71
C ASN A 22 -4.07 21.25 -19.34
N TYR A 23 -3.93 20.48 -18.24
CA TYR A 23 -4.16 20.95 -16.87
C TYR A 23 -2.87 20.98 -16.04
N TYR A 24 -1.91 20.12 -16.35
CA TYR A 24 -0.64 19.98 -15.64
C TYR A 24 0.53 20.29 -16.56
N THR A 25 1.60 20.85 -15.98
CA THR A 25 2.89 20.90 -16.69
C THR A 25 3.45 19.49 -16.87
N ILE A 26 4.33 19.31 -17.87
CA ILE A 26 4.99 18.02 -18.14
C ILE A 26 5.62 17.45 -16.87
N ASN A 27 6.38 18.27 -16.14
CA ASN A 27 7.05 17.85 -14.90
C ASN A 27 6.05 17.40 -13.82
N GLN A 28 4.96 18.14 -13.62
CA GLN A 28 3.92 17.75 -12.65
C GLN A 28 3.26 16.44 -13.04
N TRP A 29 2.98 16.24 -14.33
CA TRP A 29 2.38 15.01 -14.81
C TRP A 29 3.31 13.80 -14.65
N GLU A 30 4.60 13.97 -14.94
CA GLU A 30 5.62 12.94 -14.70
C GLU A 30 5.73 12.56 -13.21
N GLU A 31 5.68 13.55 -12.31
CA GLU A 31 5.67 13.32 -10.86
C GLU A 31 4.42 12.55 -10.41
N ILE A 32 3.25 12.90 -10.94
CA ILE A 32 1.99 12.19 -10.67
C ILE A 32 2.09 10.74 -11.17
N CYS A 33 2.51 10.51 -12.41
CA CYS A 33 2.65 9.17 -12.98
C CYS A 33 3.64 8.31 -12.20
N SER A 34 4.72 8.93 -11.71
CA SER A 34 5.70 8.27 -10.85
C SER A 34 5.14 7.97 -9.46
N SER A 35 4.28 8.83 -8.92
CA SER A 35 3.66 8.60 -7.61
C SER A 35 2.60 7.49 -7.67
N LEU A 36 1.86 7.39 -8.77
CA LEU A 36 0.80 6.39 -8.95
C LEU A 36 1.34 4.96 -9.08
N SER A 37 2.61 4.77 -9.45
CA SER A 37 3.23 3.44 -9.51
C SER A 37 3.59 2.89 -8.14
N ILE A 38 3.50 3.71 -7.09
CA ILE A 38 3.85 3.36 -5.72
C ILE A 38 2.57 3.18 -4.91
N PRO A 39 2.44 2.10 -4.10
CA PRO A 39 1.34 2.02 -3.15
C PRO A 39 1.40 3.19 -2.15
N PRO A 40 0.25 3.63 -1.60
CA PRO A 40 0.24 4.63 -0.53
C PRO A 40 1.12 4.19 0.64
N CYS A 41 1.78 5.14 1.31
CA CYS A 41 2.63 4.85 2.48
C CYS A 41 1.84 4.57 3.78
N MET A 42 0.51 4.62 3.72
CA MET A 42 -0.40 4.45 4.85
C MET A 42 -1.60 3.64 4.41
N THR A 43 -2.03 2.69 5.23
CA THR A 43 -3.32 2.01 5.10
C THR A 43 -4.29 2.60 6.10
N TYR A 44 -5.38 3.19 5.63
CA TYR A 44 -6.43 3.74 6.48
C TYR A 44 -7.56 2.73 6.66
N ILE A 45 -8.03 2.59 7.91
CA ILE A 45 -9.10 1.70 8.31
C ILE A 45 -10.20 2.56 8.92
N ARG A 46 -11.37 2.55 8.28
CA ARG A 46 -12.56 3.20 8.82
C ARG A 46 -13.30 2.23 9.73
N ILE A 47 -13.61 2.69 10.92
CA ILE A 47 -14.39 1.98 11.92
C ILE A 47 -15.85 2.31 11.72
N LEU A 48 -16.69 1.28 11.59
CA LEU A 48 -18.13 1.45 11.72
C LEU A 48 -18.48 1.53 13.21
N SER A 49 -18.40 2.74 13.76
CA SER A 49 -18.67 3.00 15.18
C SER A 49 -20.18 3.17 15.41
N GLN A 50 -20.67 2.52 16.46
CA GLN A 50 -21.99 2.75 17.04
C GLN A 50 -21.88 3.53 18.36
N ASN A 51 -20.71 3.50 19.02
CA ASN A 51 -20.41 4.15 20.29
C ASN A 51 -19.04 4.84 20.28
N GLU A 52 -18.87 5.84 21.15
CA GLU A 52 -17.62 6.63 21.27
C GLU A 52 -16.37 5.78 21.61
N ASN A 53 -16.53 4.67 22.33
CA ASN A 53 -15.42 3.80 22.75
C ASN A 53 -15.00 2.76 21.72
N ASP A 54 -15.77 2.58 20.63
CA ASP A 54 -15.54 1.48 19.67
C ASP A 54 -14.17 1.60 19.01
N ARG A 55 -13.70 2.82 18.80
CA ARG A 55 -12.38 3.07 18.23
C ARG A 55 -11.24 2.56 19.09
N ASP A 56 -11.34 2.75 20.39
CA ASP A 56 -10.30 2.34 21.32
C ASP A 56 -10.27 0.83 21.45
N ASN A 57 -11.44 0.22 21.60
CA ASN A 57 -11.59 -1.23 21.63
C ASN A 57 -11.08 -1.89 20.34
N ILE A 58 -11.47 -1.37 19.17
CA ILE A 58 -11.01 -1.90 17.87
C ILE A 58 -9.52 -1.67 17.70
N SER A 59 -8.96 -0.55 18.17
CA SER A 59 -7.51 -0.33 18.10
C SER A 59 -6.72 -1.37 18.90
N ILE A 60 -7.22 -1.79 20.07
CA ILE A 60 -6.59 -2.83 20.90
C ILE A 60 -6.67 -4.18 20.18
N ILE A 61 -7.87 -4.58 19.73
CA ILE A 61 -8.08 -5.86 19.04
C ILE A 61 -7.23 -5.96 17.76
N LEU A 62 -7.23 -4.91 16.95
CA LEU A 62 -6.43 -4.90 15.73
C LEU A 62 -4.92 -4.92 16.06
N GLN A 63 -4.49 -4.25 17.12
CA GLN A 63 -3.07 -4.26 17.52
C GLN A 63 -2.64 -5.67 17.95
N GLU A 64 -3.49 -6.42 18.66
CA GLU A 64 -3.23 -7.82 19.00
C GLU A 64 -3.08 -8.69 17.74
N ILE A 65 -3.99 -8.56 16.77
CA ILE A 65 -3.92 -9.30 15.50
C ILE A 65 -2.63 -8.99 14.74
N ILE A 66 -2.25 -7.71 14.68
CA ILE A 66 -1.01 -7.30 14.01
C ILE A 66 0.22 -7.85 14.74
N ASN A 67 0.24 -7.81 16.07
CA ASN A 67 1.34 -8.36 16.86
C ASN A 67 1.52 -9.86 16.62
N GLU A 68 0.41 -10.61 16.55
CA GLU A 68 0.44 -12.03 16.23
C GLU A 68 1.00 -12.27 14.81
N GLN A 69 0.58 -11.48 13.83
CA GLN A 69 1.10 -11.57 12.46
C GLN A 69 2.60 -11.24 12.39
N CYS A 70 3.04 -10.14 13.02
CA CYS A 70 4.45 -9.74 13.03
C CYS A 70 5.32 -10.82 13.68
N LYS A 71 4.87 -11.36 14.83
CA LYS A 71 5.55 -12.48 15.49
C LYS A 71 5.64 -13.73 14.62
N SER A 72 4.55 -14.08 13.92
CA SER A 72 4.51 -15.27 13.05
C SER A 72 5.41 -15.15 11.82
N LYS A 73 5.61 -13.92 11.31
CA LYS A 73 6.38 -13.62 10.10
C LYS A 73 7.79 -13.09 10.41
N GLU A 74 8.16 -13.03 11.69
CA GLU A 74 9.43 -12.45 12.18
C GLU A 74 9.65 -11.01 11.67
N TRP A 75 8.58 -10.21 11.65
CA TRP A 75 8.63 -8.80 11.28
C TRP A 75 8.82 -7.90 12.49
N ASP A 76 9.33 -6.69 12.23
CA ASP A 76 9.36 -5.61 13.22
C ASP A 76 7.94 -5.25 13.70
N ASP A 77 7.84 -4.73 14.93
CA ASP A 77 6.57 -4.31 15.51
C ASP A 77 5.91 -3.19 14.69
N ILE A 78 4.70 -3.45 14.21
CA ILE A 78 3.88 -2.48 13.48
C ILE A 78 2.83 -1.90 14.44
N LYS A 79 2.74 -0.56 14.48
CA LYS A 79 1.79 0.15 15.36
C LYS A 79 0.58 0.67 14.61
N ILE A 80 -0.60 0.48 15.20
CA ILE A 80 -1.84 1.12 14.77
C ILE A 80 -1.93 2.50 15.40
N ILE A 81 -2.25 3.50 14.59
CA ILE A 81 -2.30 4.89 15.02
C ILE A 81 -3.72 5.44 14.84
N LYS A 82 -4.17 6.20 15.84
CA LYS A 82 -5.43 6.93 15.82
C LYS A 82 -5.26 8.19 14.98
N HIS A 83 -6.06 8.36 13.93
CA HIS A 83 -6.11 9.61 13.17
C HIS A 83 -6.55 10.81 14.05
N GLU A 84 -5.80 11.91 14.01
CA GLU A 84 -6.04 13.07 14.90
C GLU A 84 -7.35 13.80 14.59
N ILE A 85 -7.64 13.99 13.30
CA ILE A 85 -8.82 14.73 12.82
C ILE A 85 -10.06 13.83 12.64
N LEU A 86 -9.88 12.61 12.12
CA LEU A 86 -10.98 11.71 11.78
C LEU A 86 -11.25 10.75 12.95
N PRO A 87 -12.38 10.92 13.68
CA PRO A 87 -12.64 10.20 14.92
C PRO A 87 -12.99 8.73 14.71
N ASP A 88 -13.34 8.32 13.48
CA ASP A 88 -13.67 6.93 13.12
C ASP A 88 -12.54 6.25 12.31
N VAL A 89 -11.35 6.83 12.27
CA VAL A 89 -10.23 6.32 11.46
C VAL A 89 -9.03 5.92 12.31
N LEU A 90 -8.52 4.74 11.98
CA LEU A 90 -7.20 4.23 12.34
C LEU A 90 -6.33 4.16 11.10
N TYR A 91 -5.02 4.18 11.26
CA TYR A 91 -4.11 3.95 10.15
C TYR A 91 -2.86 3.17 10.56
N ILE A 92 -2.28 2.50 9.58
CA ILE A 92 -1.08 1.69 9.71
C ILE A 92 -0.04 2.23 8.73
N PRO A 93 1.16 2.61 9.19
CA PRO A 93 2.25 2.99 8.30
C PRO A 93 2.76 1.76 7.53
N ILE A 94 3.01 1.92 6.23
CA ILE A 94 3.59 0.88 5.38
C ILE A 94 5.11 1.05 5.34
N TYR A 95 5.83 -0.06 5.47
CA TYR A 95 7.28 -0.12 5.39
C TYR A 95 7.74 -0.52 3.99
N GLY A 96 8.80 0.14 3.51
CA GLY A 96 9.37 -0.08 2.19
C GLY A 96 9.46 1.22 1.36
N PRO A 97 9.83 1.13 0.07
CA PRO A 97 10.25 -0.08 -0.63
C PRO A 97 11.60 -0.61 -0.11
N PHE A 98 11.74 -1.93 0.00
CA PHE A 98 12.98 -2.61 0.40
C PHE A 98 13.81 -2.88 -0.85
N ASN A 99 14.99 -2.26 -0.94
CA ASN A 99 15.87 -2.37 -2.12
C ASN A 99 16.93 -3.48 -1.99
N ASP A 100 16.95 -4.18 -0.86
CA ASP A 100 17.93 -5.18 -0.44
C ASP A 100 17.40 -6.62 -0.49
N ILE A 101 16.18 -6.82 -1.01
CA ILE A 101 15.59 -8.15 -1.20
C ILE A 101 16.31 -8.87 -2.35
N ILE A 102 16.91 -10.02 -2.06
CA ILE A 102 17.55 -10.88 -3.07
C ILE A 102 16.51 -11.84 -3.66
N PRO A 103 16.24 -11.79 -4.98
CA PRO A 103 15.29 -12.70 -5.62
C PRO A 103 15.75 -14.17 -5.53
N CYS A 104 14.80 -15.08 -5.33
CA CYS A 104 15.07 -16.51 -5.40
C CYS A 104 15.05 -17.02 -6.84
N ASN A 105 15.68 -18.17 -7.11
CA ASN A 105 15.77 -18.75 -8.47
C ASN A 105 14.41 -19.18 -9.07
N LYS A 106 13.36 -19.34 -8.26
CA LYS A 106 12.03 -19.71 -8.71
C LYS A 106 11.19 -18.45 -8.85
N GLU A 107 10.54 -18.31 -10.01
CA GLU A 107 9.73 -17.13 -10.30
C GLU A 107 8.24 -17.48 -10.31
N ILE A 108 7.41 -16.54 -9.88
CA ILE A 108 5.95 -16.61 -9.94
C ILE A 108 5.49 -15.35 -10.69
N ILE A 109 4.70 -15.56 -11.74
CA ILE A 109 4.11 -14.46 -12.51
C ILE A 109 2.63 -14.38 -12.16
N VAL A 110 2.19 -13.16 -11.85
CA VAL A 110 0.80 -12.83 -11.51
C VAL A 110 0.29 -11.72 -12.42
N ASP A 111 -1.03 -11.56 -12.50
CA ASP A 111 -1.61 -10.46 -13.24
C ASP A 111 -1.42 -9.10 -12.54
N LYS A 112 -1.69 -8.02 -13.27
CA LYS A 112 -1.53 -6.65 -12.77
C LYS A 112 -2.39 -6.40 -11.52
N SER A 113 -3.60 -6.94 -11.48
CA SER A 113 -4.54 -6.72 -10.36
C SER A 113 -4.01 -7.40 -9.09
N THR A 114 -3.57 -8.65 -9.23
CA THR A 114 -2.96 -9.45 -8.19
C THR A 114 -1.67 -8.80 -7.69
N GLY A 115 -0.78 -8.40 -8.61
CA GLY A 115 0.44 -7.68 -8.23
C GLY A 115 0.15 -6.43 -7.40
N THR A 116 -0.89 -5.69 -7.76
CA THR A 116 -1.34 -4.51 -7.00
C THR A 116 -1.86 -4.90 -5.61
N SER A 117 -2.60 -5.99 -5.48
CA SER A 117 -3.07 -6.50 -4.19
C SER A 117 -1.92 -6.95 -3.28
N ILE A 118 -0.91 -7.62 -3.83
CA ILE A 118 0.29 -8.05 -3.09
C ILE A 118 1.05 -6.84 -2.56
N LEU A 119 1.23 -5.79 -3.39
CA LEU A 119 1.85 -4.53 -2.96
C LEU A 119 1.08 -3.81 -1.84
N ARG A 120 -0.19 -4.17 -1.60
CA ARG A 120 -1.01 -3.69 -0.49
C ARG A 120 -1.06 -4.67 0.70
N GLY A 121 -0.24 -5.71 0.70
CA GLY A 121 -0.09 -6.65 1.81
C GLY A 121 -0.91 -7.93 1.70
N ALA A 122 -1.50 -8.24 0.54
CA ALA A 122 -2.19 -9.52 0.33
C ALA A 122 -1.20 -10.68 0.14
N ASP A 123 -1.56 -11.85 0.67
CA ASP A 123 -0.85 -13.11 0.36
C ASP A 123 -1.20 -13.62 -1.05
N ILE A 124 -0.36 -14.49 -1.61
CA ILE A 124 -0.57 -15.12 -2.91
C ILE A 124 -1.38 -16.41 -2.73
N PHE A 125 -2.52 -16.50 -3.42
CA PHE A 125 -3.34 -17.71 -3.46
C PHE A 125 -3.21 -18.43 -4.81
N ALA A 126 -3.46 -19.75 -4.83
CA ALA A 126 -3.26 -20.58 -6.04
C ALA A 126 -4.02 -20.09 -7.28
N VAL A 127 -5.21 -19.49 -7.10
CA VAL A 127 -6.03 -18.93 -8.17
C VAL A 127 -5.44 -17.67 -8.81
N MET A 128 -4.44 -17.06 -8.17
CA MET A 128 -3.83 -15.80 -8.59
C MET A 128 -2.56 -15.99 -9.43
N ILE A 129 -2.08 -17.24 -9.54
CA ILE A 129 -0.86 -17.58 -10.28
C ILE A 129 -1.25 -17.85 -11.74
N PHE A 130 -0.55 -17.21 -12.69
CA PHE A 130 -0.69 -17.57 -14.10
C PHE A 130 -0.21 -19.01 -14.31
N LYS A 131 -1.05 -19.81 -14.97
CA LYS A 131 -0.66 -21.13 -15.47
C LYS A 131 -0.12 -21.04 -16.88
#